data_AF-A0A5E5BSR7-F1
#
_entry.id   AF-A0A5E5BSR7-F1
#
_cell.length_a   1.000
_cell.length_b   1.000
_cell.length_c   1.000
_cell.angle_alpha   90.00
_cell.angle_beta   90.00
_cell.angle_gamma   90.00
#
_symmetry.space_group_name_H-M   'P 1'
#
loop_
_entity.id
_entity.type
_entity.pdbx_description
1 polymer ?
#
loop_
_entity_poly.entity_id
_entity_poly.type
_entity_poly.pdbx_seq_one_letter_code
_entity_poly.pdbx_strand_id
1 'polypeptide(L)'
;MRPLVTKFFLLAIILGSTICWAKGNRISFPGNNSLLFSSFPTDDEKNTFGSGWKIATYKNKNGESWDLFKSDALTPIGGVLFDDAYPPEVSPSGKYATFLIQRVGVVDPGPSGQAEAQSREYCPVLETSTGCILSNQTGEVCGGAWSNHGDRWMIHGMTEDVSASMLHYQFSDANSIWKKFSSADHKVAGNFIQSLVSESLGIENLLACAPPDENNIESYGKIAAEFKSIGNIHDAQIIINKIKNFIDNKHN
;
A
#
# COMPACT_ATOMS: atom_id res chain seq x y z
N MET A 1 -70.17 -26.49 22.73
CA MET A 1 -69.69 -25.87 21.47
C MET A 1 -69.51 -24.37 21.69
N ARG A 2 -68.39 -23.85 21.16
CA ARG A 2 -67.86 -22.47 21.13
C ARG A 2 -66.88 -22.05 22.24
N PRO A 3 -65.66 -21.57 21.88
CA PRO A 3 -64.57 -21.35 22.83
C PRO A 3 -64.37 -19.86 23.20
N LEU A 4 -63.63 -19.68 24.29
CA LEU A 4 -63.09 -18.43 24.82
C LEU A 4 -62.08 -17.82 23.82
N VAL A 5 -62.27 -16.56 23.42
CA VAL A 5 -61.32 -15.82 22.58
C VAL A 5 -60.37 -15.03 23.48
N THR A 6 -59.16 -15.55 23.67
CA THR A 6 -58.07 -14.84 24.34
C THR A 6 -57.33 -13.99 23.29
N LYS A 7 -57.42 -12.66 23.39
CA LYS A 7 -56.63 -11.74 22.56
C LYS A 7 -55.18 -11.71 23.05
N PHE A 8 -54.27 -12.26 22.26
CA PHE A 8 -52.83 -12.03 22.40
C PHE A 8 -52.45 -10.81 21.54
N PHE A 9 -52.04 -9.72 22.18
CA PHE A 9 -51.34 -8.62 21.52
C PHE A 9 -49.85 -8.99 21.46
N LEU A 10 -49.36 -9.33 20.27
CA LEU A 10 -47.92 -9.45 19.98
C LEU A 10 -47.38 -8.07 19.63
N LEU A 11 -46.61 -7.48 20.54
CA LEU A 11 -45.83 -6.27 20.31
C LEU A 11 -44.56 -6.67 19.55
N ALA A 12 -44.50 -6.36 18.25
CA ALA A 12 -43.30 -6.60 17.45
C ALA A 12 -42.26 -5.50 17.75
N ILE A 13 -41.19 -5.87 18.46
CA ILE A 13 -40.02 -5.01 18.65
C ILE A 13 -39.15 -5.16 17.40
N ILE A 14 -39.22 -4.19 16.49
CA ILE A 14 -38.30 -4.09 15.35
C ILE A 14 -36.98 -3.55 15.89
N LEU A 15 -36.02 -4.44 16.14
CA LEU A 15 -34.63 -4.09 16.35
C LEU A 15 -34.07 -3.53 15.04
N GLY A 16 -34.08 -2.20 14.92
CA GLY A 16 -33.32 -1.50 13.89
C GLY A 16 -31.84 -1.67 14.18
N SER A 17 -31.20 -2.64 13.52
CA SER A 17 -29.75 -2.75 13.48
C SER A 17 -29.21 -1.53 12.74
N THR A 18 -28.69 -0.54 13.48
CA THR A 18 -27.86 0.51 12.91
C THR A 18 -26.66 -0.16 12.26
N ILE A 19 -26.57 -0.07 10.93
CA ILE A 19 -25.40 -0.50 10.17
C ILE A 19 -24.23 0.33 10.67
N CYS A 20 -23.39 -0.26 11.52
CA CYS A 20 -22.18 0.37 11.99
C CYS A 20 -21.18 0.28 10.84
N TRP A 21 -21.12 1.32 10.02
CA TRP A 21 -20.06 1.47 9.02
C TRP A 21 -18.74 1.56 9.79
N ALA A 22 -17.89 0.54 9.66
CA ALA A 22 -16.59 0.51 10.31
C ALA A 22 -15.79 1.72 9.81
N LYS A 23 -15.38 2.61 10.72
CA LYS A 23 -14.56 3.80 10.40
C LYS A 23 -13.18 3.45 9.82
N GLY A 24 -12.81 2.18 9.87
CA GLY A 24 -11.62 1.59 9.26
C GLY A 24 -11.55 0.10 9.57
N ASN A 25 -10.66 -0.60 8.88
CA ASN A 25 -10.36 -2.01 9.08
C ASN A 25 -8.90 -2.16 9.51
N ARG A 26 -8.65 -2.69 10.72
CA ARG A 26 -7.31 -2.87 11.27
C ARG A 26 -6.93 -4.34 11.27
N ILE A 27 -5.71 -4.61 10.83
CA ILE A 27 -5.08 -5.92 10.88
C ILE A 27 -3.83 -5.79 11.73
N SER A 28 -3.68 -6.71 12.68
CA SER A 28 -2.51 -6.78 13.55
C SER A 28 -1.57 -7.87 13.05
N PHE A 29 -0.29 -7.55 13.04
CA PHE A 29 0.78 -8.47 12.71
C PHE A 29 1.58 -8.82 13.97
N PRO A 30 2.41 -9.89 13.93
CA PRO A 30 3.35 -10.18 15.01
C PRO A 30 4.21 -8.96 15.37
N GLY A 31 4.58 -8.87 16.65
CA GLY A 31 5.45 -7.80 17.14
C GLY A 31 4.76 -6.44 17.32
N ASN A 32 3.43 -6.39 17.44
CA ASN A 32 2.62 -5.16 17.60
C ASN A 32 2.67 -4.20 16.39
N ASN A 33 3.03 -4.71 15.21
CA ASN A 33 2.88 -3.97 13.96
C ASN A 33 1.42 -4.09 13.47
N SER A 34 0.97 -3.17 12.63
CA SER A 34 -0.40 -3.22 12.10
C SER A 34 -0.55 -2.47 10.79
N LEU A 35 -1.60 -2.84 10.04
CA LEU A 35 -2.09 -2.13 8.87
C LEU A 35 -3.51 -1.66 9.14
N LEU A 36 -3.79 -0.38 8.90
CA LEU A 36 -5.11 0.22 9.04
C LEU A 36 -5.60 0.71 7.69
N PHE A 37 -6.65 0.10 7.17
CA PHE A 37 -7.42 0.62 6.05
C PHE A 37 -8.44 1.62 6.54
N SER A 38 -8.52 2.77 5.89
CA SER A 38 -9.45 3.83 6.28
C SER A 38 -9.83 4.70 5.09
N SER A 39 -10.91 5.46 5.29
CA SER A 39 -11.51 6.36 4.29
C SER A 39 -12.05 5.63 3.06
N PHE A 40 -13.34 5.82 2.79
CA PHE A 40 -13.97 5.33 1.56
C PHE A 40 -13.95 6.42 0.48
N PRO A 41 -13.95 6.06 -0.81
CA PRO A 41 -14.24 6.96 -1.92
C PRO A 41 -15.52 7.77 -1.68
N THR A 42 -15.56 9.01 -2.18
CA THR A 42 -16.81 9.76 -2.31
C THR A 42 -17.76 9.05 -3.28
N ASP A 43 -19.04 9.41 -3.31
CA ASP A 43 -19.98 8.81 -4.26
C ASP A 43 -19.52 8.99 -5.72
N ASP A 44 -18.97 10.14 -6.09
CA ASP A 44 -18.44 10.42 -7.44
C ASP A 44 -17.20 9.57 -7.76
N GLU A 45 -16.25 9.49 -6.83
CA GLU A 45 -15.06 8.64 -6.97
C GLU A 45 -15.46 7.16 -7.07
N LYS A 46 -16.43 6.72 -6.26
CA LYS A 46 -16.94 5.35 -6.27
C LYS A 46 -17.65 5.01 -7.57
N ASN A 47 -18.45 5.93 -8.10
CA ASN A 47 -19.15 5.75 -9.37
C ASN A 47 -18.18 5.68 -10.56
N THR A 48 -17.01 6.32 -10.45
CA THR A 48 -16.00 6.37 -11.51
C THR A 48 -15.00 5.21 -11.41
N PHE A 49 -14.51 4.91 -10.21
CA PHE A 49 -13.38 4.03 -9.98
C PHE A 49 -13.69 2.74 -9.20
N GLY A 50 -14.88 2.62 -8.60
CA GLY A 50 -15.29 1.46 -7.81
C GLY A 50 -15.18 1.65 -6.29
N SER A 51 -15.50 0.59 -5.54
CA SER A 51 -15.36 0.56 -4.07
C SER A 51 -13.93 0.23 -3.64
N GLY A 52 -13.67 0.35 -2.34
CA GLY A 52 -12.36 0.14 -1.75
C GLY A 52 -12.06 1.14 -0.65
N TRP A 53 -10.87 1.02 -0.07
CA TRP A 53 -10.31 2.00 0.86
C TRP A 53 -9.36 2.94 0.13
N LYS A 54 -9.32 4.21 0.52
CA LYS A 54 -8.39 5.20 -0.05
C LYS A 54 -7.02 5.18 0.61
N ILE A 55 -6.95 4.75 1.87
CA ILE A 55 -5.74 4.87 2.70
C ILE A 55 -5.46 3.54 3.37
N ALA A 56 -4.21 3.08 3.28
CA ALA A 56 -3.67 2.02 4.12
C ALA A 56 -2.45 2.55 4.90
N THR A 57 -2.59 2.68 6.21
CA THR A 57 -1.54 3.18 7.10
C THR A 57 -0.85 2.02 7.80
N TYR A 58 0.44 1.82 7.54
CA TYR A 58 1.26 0.93 8.34
C TYR A 58 1.68 1.62 9.64
N LYS A 59 1.70 0.87 10.74
CA LYS A 59 2.21 1.33 12.03
C LYS A 59 3.13 0.27 12.61
N ASN A 60 4.35 0.67 12.94
CA ASN A 60 5.31 -0.22 13.57
C ASN A 60 5.16 -0.29 15.09
N LYS A 61 5.88 -1.24 15.70
CA LYS A 61 5.91 -1.48 17.15
C LYS A 61 6.34 -0.26 17.99
N ASN A 62 7.12 0.66 17.41
CA ASN A 62 7.59 1.88 18.06
C ASN A 62 6.58 3.03 17.97
N GLY A 63 5.46 2.81 17.27
CA GLY A 63 4.41 3.79 17.08
C GLY A 63 4.59 4.72 15.87
N GLU A 64 5.69 4.60 15.13
CA GLU A 64 5.88 5.30 13.85
C GLU A 64 4.89 4.74 12.83
N SER A 65 4.34 5.62 12.00
CA SER A 65 3.33 5.26 11.01
C SER A 65 3.51 6.04 9.72
N TRP A 66 3.17 5.40 8.61
CA TRP A 66 3.18 5.99 7.28
C TRP A 66 2.14 5.33 6.39
N ASP A 67 1.69 6.06 5.38
CA ASP A 67 0.72 5.56 4.41
C ASP A 67 1.46 4.81 3.30
N LEU A 68 0.96 3.62 2.96
CA LEU A 68 1.42 2.86 1.81
C LEU A 68 0.90 3.53 0.54
N PHE A 69 1.71 3.54 -0.53
CA PHE A 69 1.35 4.15 -1.82
C PHE A 69 0.93 5.63 -1.73
N LYS A 70 1.47 6.40 -0.78
CA LYS A 70 1.07 7.79 -0.55
C LYS A 70 1.19 8.68 -1.78
N SER A 71 2.25 8.50 -2.56
CA SER A 71 2.47 9.26 -3.81
C SER A 71 1.40 8.96 -4.89
N ASP A 72 0.71 7.83 -4.78
CA ASP A 72 -0.35 7.38 -5.68
C ASP A 72 -1.75 7.45 -5.00
N ALA A 73 -1.92 8.27 -3.97
CA ALA A 73 -3.21 8.44 -3.30
C ALA A 73 -4.32 8.81 -4.29
N LEU A 74 -5.54 8.30 -4.07
CA LEU A 74 -6.67 8.55 -4.97
C LEU A 74 -6.98 10.05 -5.10
N THR A 75 -7.04 10.50 -6.34
CA THR A 75 -7.43 11.84 -6.78
C THR A 75 -8.58 11.74 -7.79
N PRO A 76 -9.19 12.87 -8.20
CA PRO A 76 -10.23 12.86 -9.22
C PRO A 76 -9.82 12.28 -10.59
N ILE A 77 -8.52 12.18 -10.88
CA ILE A 77 -8.01 11.63 -12.15
C ILE A 77 -7.50 10.19 -12.03
N GLY A 78 -7.46 9.64 -10.82
CA GLY A 78 -6.93 8.30 -10.55
C GLY A 78 -6.08 8.21 -9.28
N GLY A 79 -5.54 7.01 -9.04
CA GLY A 79 -4.67 6.67 -7.92
C GLY A 79 -4.83 5.21 -7.50
N VAL A 80 -4.61 4.94 -6.22
CA VAL A 80 -4.72 3.59 -5.63
C VAL A 80 -5.98 3.48 -4.78
N LEU A 81 -6.71 2.39 -5.00
CA LEU A 81 -7.75 1.87 -4.12
C LEU A 81 -7.27 0.55 -3.52
N PHE A 82 -7.47 0.34 -2.22
CA PHE A 82 -7.22 -0.94 -1.57
C PHE A 82 -8.53 -1.73 -1.53
N ASP A 83 -8.49 -3.01 -1.86
CA ASP A 83 -9.69 -3.85 -1.94
C ASP A 83 -10.43 -3.90 -0.58
N ASP A 84 -11.76 -3.81 -0.62
CA ASP A 84 -12.63 -3.86 0.56
C ASP A 84 -13.42 -5.17 0.69
N ALA A 85 -13.28 -6.08 -0.27
CA ALA A 85 -13.95 -7.39 -0.29
C ALA A 85 -13.11 -8.48 0.39
N TYR A 86 -11.78 -8.44 0.23
CA TYR A 86 -10.86 -9.44 0.74
C TYR A 86 -9.89 -8.86 1.77
N PRO A 87 -9.84 -9.40 2.99
CA PRO A 87 -8.82 -9.00 3.93
C PRO A 87 -7.44 -9.44 3.43
N PRO A 88 -6.37 -8.68 3.72
CA PRO A 88 -5.00 -9.10 3.54
C PRO A 88 -4.73 -10.50 4.07
N GLU A 89 -4.06 -11.30 3.25
CA GLU A 89 -3.67 -12.67 3.55
C GLU A 89 -2.29 -12.68 4.20
N VAL A 90 -2.22 -13.19 5.43
CA VAL A 90 -0.98 -13.26 6.20
C VAL A 90 -0.37 -14.65 6.07
N SER A 91 0.89 -14.71 5.68
CA SER A 91 1.68 -15.94 5.61
C SER A 91 1.67 -16.70 6.95
N PRO A 92 1.84 -18.04 6.96
CA PRO A 92 1.82 -18.81 8.20
C PRO A 92 2.83 -18.38 9.26
N SER A 93 4.00 -17.86 8.86
CA SER A 93 4.99 -17.33 9.81
C SER A 93 4.62 -15.95 10.36
N GLY A 94 3.68 -15.26 9.69
CA GLY A 94 3.33 -13.87 9.95
C GLY A 94 4.33 -12.84 9.43
N LYS A 95 5.40 -13.26 8.73
CA LYS A 95 6.44 -12.35 8.20
C LYS A 95 5.97 -11.52 7.00
N TYR A 96 5.07 -12.09 6.20
CA TYR A 96 4.55 -11.46 4.99
C TYR A 96 3.04 -11.36 5.03
N ALA A 97 2.51 -10.27 4.48
CA ALA A 97 1.11 -10.09 4.20
C ALA A 97 0.93 -9.66 2.74
N THR A 98 -0.01 -10.28 2.04
CA THR A 98 -0.41 -9.88 0.68
C THR A 98 -1.77 -9.23 0.76
N PHE A 99 -2.02 -8.20 -0.02
CA PHE A 99 -3.34 -7.58 -0.15
C PHE A 99 -3.58 -7.17 -1.59
N LEU A 100 -4.82 -6.83 -1.94
CA LEU A 100 -5.16 -6.41 -3.30
C LEU A 100 -5.31 -4.89 -3.36
N ILE A 101 -4.80 -4.32 -4.44
CA ILE A 101 -5.02 -2.92 -4.79
C ILE A 101 -5.47 -2.82 -6.24
N GLN A 102 -6.19 -1.75 -6.53
CA GLN A 102 -6.50 -1.32 -7.88
C GLN A 102 -5.80 0.01 -8.14
N ARG A 103 -4.99 0.04 -9.20
CA ARG A 103 -4.51 1.30 -9.77
C ARG A 103 -5.52 1.75 -10.81
N VAL A 104 -6.21 2.84 -10.49
CA VAL A 104 -7.31 3.39 -11.28
C VAL A 104 -6.91 4.72 -11.91
N GLY A 105 -7.48 5.05 -13.05
CA GLY A 105 -7.27 6.36 -13.68
C GLY A 105 -8.13 6.56 -14.91
N VAL A 106 -8.22 7.80 -15.38
CA VAL A 106 -8.98 8.13 -16.60
C VAL A 106 -8.04 8.22 -17.78
N VAL A 107 -8.36 7.51 -18.86
CA VAL A 107 -7.65 7.59 -20.14
C VAL A 107 -8.54 8.33 -21.14
N ASP A 108 -7.99 9.36 -21.79
CA ASP A 108 -8.71 10.18 -22.78
C ASP A 108 -7.83 10.45 -24.03
N PRO A 109 -8.21 9.96 -25.22
CA PRO A 109 -9.34 9.05 -25.46
C PRO A 109 -9.01 7.63 -24.97
N GLY A 110 -9.98 7.00 -24.32
CA GLY A 110 -9.96 5.58 -23.97
C GLY A 110 -10.22 4.67 -25.17
N PRO A 111 -10.23 3.34 -24.97
CA PRO A 111 -10.48 2.35 -26.02
C PRO A 111 -11.74 2.57 -26.88
N SER A 112 -12.81 3.17 -26.34
CA SER A 112 -14.00 3.51 -27.13
C SER A 112 -13.90 4.81 -27.95
N GLY A 113 -12.81 5.57 -27.78
CA GLY A 113 -12.67 6.92 -28.34
C GLY A 113 -13.28 8.02 -27.46
N GLN A 114 -13.72 7.70 -26.24
CA GLN A 114 -14.19 8.65 -25.21
C GLN A 114 -13.34 8.52 -23.94
N ALA A 115 -13.39 9.50 -23.05
CA ALA A 115 -12.75 9.40 -21.74
C ALA A 115 -13.33 8.20 -20.94
N GLU A 116 -12.46 7.29 -20.51
CA GLU A 116 -12.87 6.08 -19.79
C GLU A 116 -12.00 5.83 -18.56
N ALA A 117 -12.65 5.43 -17.47
CA ALA A 117 -11.96 4.90 -16.32
C ALA A 117 -11.36 3.53 -16.66
N GLN A 118 -10.07 3.39 -16.38
CA GLN A 118 -9.31 2.16 -16.51
C GLN A 118 -8.83 1.74 -15.13
N SER A 119 -8.74 0.44 -14.90
CA SER A 119 -8.27 -0.12 -13.65
C SER A 119 -7.34 -1.30 -13.94
N ARG A 120 -6.31 -1.45 -13.12
CA ARG A 120 -5.46 -2.64 -13.11
C ARG A 120 -5.24 -3.10 -11.68
N GLU A 121 -5.49 -4.37 -11.44
CA GLU A 121 -5.30 -5.00 -10.15
C GLU A 121 -3.83 -5.39 -9.94
N TYR A 122 -3.38 -5.21 -8.70
CA TYR A 122 -2.09 -5.63 -8.22
C TYR A 122 -2.19 -6.29 -6.84
N CYS A 123 -1.20 -7.11 -6.50
CA CYS A 123 -1.06 -7.76 -5.21
C CYS A 123 0.31 -7.43 -4.58
N PRO A 124 0.39 -6.34 -3.79
CA PRO A 124 1.59 -6.02 -3.02
C PRO A 124 1.89 -7.07 -1.96
N VAL A 125 3.19 -7.33 -1.74
CA VAL A 125 3.67 -8.14 -0.61
C VAL A 125 4.36 -7.25 0.39
N LEU A 126 3.80 -7.17 1.59
CA LEU A 126 4.31 -6.42 2.73
C LEU A 126 5.12 -7.32 3.65
N GLU A 127 6.37 -6.96 3.93
CA GLU A 127 7.11 -7.50 5.07
C GLU A 127 6.59 -6.84 6.37
N THR A 128 5.96 -7.64 7.23
CA THR A 128 5.14 -7.15 8.34
C THR A 128 5.95 -6.54 9.49
N SER A 129 7.24 -6.86 9.58
CA SER A 129 8.14 -6.33 10.61
C SER A 129 8.63 -4.92 10.31
N THR A 130 8.79 -4.59 9.04
CA THR A 130 9.39 -3.34 8.57
C THR A 130 8.37 -2.42 7.93
N GLY A 131 7.29 -2.97 7.37
CA GLY A 131 6.33 -2.25 6.54
C GLY A 131 6.84 -2.03 5.11
N CYS A 132 7.90 -2.74 4.71
CA CYS A 132 8.44 -2.72 3.35
C CYS A 132 7.53 -3.49 2.39
N ILE A 133 7.19 -2.90 1.25
CA ILE A 133 6.59 -3.59 0.12
C ILE A 133 7.72 -4.16 -0.74
N LEU A 134 7.82 -5.49 -0.76
CA LEU A 134 8.87 -6.23 -1.48
C LEU A 134 8.57 -6.30 -2.97
N SER A 135 7.33 -6.61 -3.32
CA SER A 135 6.88 -6.75 -4.70
C SER A 135 5.48 -6.16 -4.86
N ASN A 136 5.12 -5.88 -6.11
CA ASN A 136 3.79 -5.42 -6.48
C ASN A 136 3.37 -6.12 -7.78
N GLN A 137 2.94 -7.38 -7.64
CA GLN A 137 2.61 -8.25 -8.78
C GLN A 137 1.25 -7.92 -9.39
N THR A 138 0.95 -8.49 -10.56
CA THR A 138 -0.31 -8.32 -11.29
C THR A 138 -0.62 -9.59 -12.09
N GLY A 139 -1.86 -9.74 -12.55
CA GLY A 139 -2.28 -10.88 -13.38
C GLY A 139 -2.33 -12.20 -12.59
N GLU A 140 -1.99 -13.31 -13.26
CA GLU A 140 -2.15 -14.66 -12.72
C GLU A 140 -1.45 -14.88 -11.36
N VAL A 141 -0.34 -14.16 -11.12
CA VAL A 141 0.39 -14.26 -9.86
C VAL A 141 -0.45 -13.82 -8.67
N CYS A 142 -1.37 -12.88 -8.85
CA CYS A 142 -2.25 -12.40 -7.77
C CYS A 142 -3.38 -13.37 -7.43
N GLY A 143 -3.66 -14.36 -8.27
CA GLY A 143 -4.63 -15.42 -7.98
C GLY A 143 -4.10 -16.54 -7.09
N GLY A 144 -2.89 -16.39 -6.54
CA GLY A 144 -2.30 -17.35 -5.62
C GLY A 144 -2.76 -17.17 -4.17
N ALA A 145 -2.19 -17.98 -3.29
CA ALA A 145 -2.35 -17.92 -1.85
C ALA A 145 -1.09 -18.40 -1.14
N TRP A 146 -0.94 -18.10 0.15
CA TRP A 146 0.11 -18.69 0.96
C TRP A 146 -0.14 -20.19 1.15
N SER A 147 0.93 -20.96 1.14
CA SER A 147 0.87 -22.37 1.53
C SER A 147 0.49 -22.50 3.01
N ASN A 148 -0.11 -23.63 3.39
CA ASN A 148 -0.39 -23.92 4.80
C ASN A 148 0.88 -24.14 5.65
N HIS A 149 2.04 -24.35 5.02
CA HIS A 149 3.27 -24.76 5.68
C HIS A 149 4.45 -23.91 5.20
N GLY A 150 4.55 -22.71 5.77
CA GLY A 150 5.65 -21.77 5.52
C GLY A 150 5.31 -20.69 4.49
N ASP A 151 6.28 -19.83 4.23
CA ASP A 151 6.13 -18.60 3.46
C ASP A 151 6.31 -18.86 1.96
N ARG A 152 5.51 -19.77 1.41
CA ARG A 152 5.53 -20.12 -0.01
C ARG A 152 4.25 -19.62 -0.68
N TRP A 153 4.38 -18.87 -1.78
CA TRP A 153 3.25 -18.45 -2.59
C TRP A 153 2.92 -19.52 -3.63
N MET A 154 1.66 -19.93 -3.68
CA MET A 154 1.19 -21.03 -4.52
C MET A 154 0.04 -20.56 -5.40
N ILE A 155 0.12 -20.83 -6.70
CA ILE A 155 -0.99 -20.60 -7.63
C ILE A 155 -1.60 -21.95 -7.98
N HIS A 156 -2.92 -22.05 -7.88
CA HIS A 156 -3.62 -23.30 -8.16
C HIS A 156 -3.38 -23.75 -9.61
N GLY A 157 -2.95 -25.00 -9.80
CA GLY A 157 -2.64 -25.56 -11.12
C GLY A 157 -1.22 -25.29 -11.62
N MET A 158 -0.41 -24.49 -10.92
CA MET A 158 1.01 -24.33 -11.22
C MET A 158 1.88 -25.24 -10.35
N THR A 159 2.89 -25.85 -10.96
CA THR A 159 3.92 -26.64 -10.26
C THR A 159 5.19 -25.83 -9.97
N GLU A 160 5.38 -24.72 -10.67
CA GLU A 160 6.54 -23.84 -10.49
C GLU A 160 6.44 -23.07 -9.16
N ASP A 161 7.59 -22.85 -8.53
CA ASP A 161 7.66 -22.01 -7.33
C ASP A 161 7.73 -20.53 -7.73
N VAL A 162 6.58 -19.87 -7.63
CA VAL A 162 6.43 -18.44 -7.93
C VAL A 162 6.74 -17.54 -6.73
N SER A 163 7.17 -18.10 -5.61
CA SER A 163 7.46 -17.34 -4.39
C SER A 163 8.53 -16.29 -4.62
N ALA A 164 9.51 -16.54 -5.50
CA ALA A 164 10.55 -15.58 -5.82
C ALA A 164 9.96 -14.27 -6.41
N SER A 165 8.94 -14.37 -7.25
CA SER A 165 8.26 -13.19 -7.83
C SER A 165 7.54 -12.35 -6.77
N MET A 166 7.09 -13.00 -5.68
CA MET A 166 6.39 -12.34 -4.58
C MET A 166 7.34 -11.80 -3.51
N LEU A 167 8.40 -12.53 -3.19
CA LEU A 167 9.25 -12.27 -2.02
C LEU A 167 10.57 -11.56 -2.35
N HIS A 168 11.01 -11.53 -3.61
CA HIS A 168 12.18 -10.75 -4.00
C HIS A 168 11.82 -9.27 -4.08
N TYR A 169 12.60 -8.41 -3.42
CA TYR A 169 12.55 -6.96 -3.59
C TYR A 169 12.71 -6.57 -5.08
N GLN A 170 11.73 -5.85 -5.63
CA GLN A 170 11.65 -5.54 -7.07
C GLN A 170 11.96 -4.08 -7.42
N PHE A 171 12.20 -3.26 -6.40
CA PHE A 171 12.34 -1.82 -6.55
C PHE A 171 13.82 -1.41 -6.51
N SER A 172 14.09 -0.13 -6.82
CA SER A 172 15.45 0.39 -6.72
C SER A 172 15.73 0.81 -5.28
N ASP A 173 16.93 0.56 -4.78
CA ASP A 173 17.39 1.14 -3.50
C ASP A 173 17.92 2.58 -3.69
N ALA A 174 18.24 3.26 -2.60
CA ALA A 174 18.70 4.65 -2.64
C ALA A 174 19.97 4.84 -3.47
N ASN A 175 20.90 3.87 -3.40
CA ASN A 175 22.15 3.89 -4.16
C ASN A 175 21.89 3.77 -5.67
N SER A 176 21.01 2.86 -6.06
CA SER A 176 20.61 2.63 -7.45
C SER A 176 19.84 3.82 -8.02
N ILE A 177 18.91 4.40 -7.24
CA ILE A 177 18.17 5.62 -7.60
C ILE A 177 19.15 6.77 -7.83
N TRP A 178 20.04 7.04 -6.86
CA TRP A 178 20.99 8.14 -6.98
C TRP A 178 21.94 7.94 -8.16
N LYS A 179 22.45 6.71 -8.36
CA LYS A 179 23.30 6.37 -9.49
C LYS A 179 22.60 6.68 -10.82
N LYS A 180 21.38 6.16 -11.03
CA LYS A 180 20.58 6.40 -12.25
C LYS A 180 20.35 7.89 -12.49
N PHE A 181 19.97 8.63 -11.45
CA PHE A 181 19.74 10.07 -11.51
C PHE A 181 21.02 10.83 -11.90
N SER A 182 22.14 10.53 -11.23
CA SER A 182 23.41 11.23 -11.42
C SER A 182 24.07 10.96 -12.78
N SER A 183 23.77 9.82 -13.41
CA SER A 183 24.31 9.43 -14.72
C SER A 183 23.48 9.89 -15.92
N ALA A 184 22.34 10.55 -15.71
CA ALA A 184 21.48 10.99 -16.81
C ALA A 184 22.09 12.23 -17.51
N ASP A 185 22.39 12.12 -18.82
CA ASP A 185 22.95 13.20 -19.66
C ASP A 185 22.09 14.47 -19.70
N HIS A 186 20.81 14.29 -19.43
CA HIS A 186 19.81 15.32 -19.40
C HIS A 186 19.04 15.14 -18.10
N LYS A 187 19.40 15.91 -17.05
CA LYS A 187 18.55 16.16 -15.86
C LYS A 187 17.29 16.94 -16.24
N VAL A 188 16.72 16.63 -17.39
CA VAL A 188 15.61 17.33 -18.02
C VAL A 188 14.38 16.99 -17.19
N ALA A 189 13.82 18.05 -16.61
CA ALA A 189 12.78 18.11 -15.61
C ALA A 189 13.23 17.73 -14.18
N GLY A 190 13.10 18.69 -13.25
CA GLY A 190 13.27 18.47 -11.81
C GLY A 190 12.46 17.28 -11.25
N ASN A 191 11.48 16.78 -12.00
CA ASN A 191 10.66 15.64 -11.59
C ASN A 191 11.30 14.27 -11.88
N PHE A 192 12.48 14.17 -12.52
CA PHE A 192 13.07 12.85 -12.83
C PHE A 192 13.43 12.05 -11.57
N ILE A 193 14.04 12.70 -10.57
CA ILE A 193 14.31 12.03 -9.29
C ILE A 193 13.02 11.57 -8.61
N GLN A 194 11.94 12.35 -8.73
CA GLN A 194 10.64 12.00 -8.18
C GLN A 194 10.07 10.78 -8.89
N SER A 195 10.19 10.69 -10.22
CA SER A 195 9.81 9.50 -11.00
C SER A 195 10.54 8.24 -10.53
N LEU A 196 11.85 8.31 -10.33
CA LEU A 196 12.65 7.16 -9.88
C LEU A 196 12.25 6.68 -8.48
N VAL A 197 11.89 7.61 -7.59
CA VAL A 197 11.40 7.27 -6.24
C VAL A 197 9.96 6.72 -6.31
N SER A 198 9.09 7.28 -7.16
CA SER A 198 7.73 6.77 -7.39
C SER A 198 7.73 5.35 -7.98
N GLU A 199 8.68 5.02 -8.86
CA GLU A 199 8.90 3.65 -9.35
C GLU A 199 9.22 2.66 -8.22
N SER A 200 9.73 3.16 -7.09
CA SER A 200 10.01 2.38 -5.88
C SER A 200 8.90 2.50 -4.81
N LEU A 201 7.70 2.91 -5.25
CA LEU A 201 6.49 3.11 -4.43
C LEU A 201 6.57 4.27 -3.44
N GLY A 202 7.39 5.28 -3.74
CA GLY A 202 7.52 6.49 -2.94
C GLY A 202 8.58 6.39 -1.84
N ILE A 203 8.75 7.50 -1.12
CA ILE A 203 9.84 7.63 -0.15
C ILE A 203 9.62 6.79 1.10
N GLU A 204 8.36 6.62 1.49
CA GLU A 204 7.96 5.80 2.63
C GLU A 204 8.38 4.34 2.43
N ASN A 205 8.11 3.77 1.25
CA ASN A 205 8.49 2.39 0.94
C ASN A 205 10.02 2.23 0.86
N LEU A 206 10.69 3.17 0.19
CA LEU A 206 12.15 3.17 0.07
C LEU A 206 12.84 3.12 1.44
N LEU A 207 12.40 3.96 2.38
CA LEU A 207 12.94 4.02 3.75
C LEU A 207 12.51 2.84 4.63
N ALA A 208 11.36 2.21 4.35
CA ALA A 208 10.93 1.00 5.05
C ALA A 208 11.76 -0.22 4.62
N CYS A 209 12.06 -0.33 3.33
CA CYS A 209 12.81 -1.45 2.74
C CYS A 209 14.32 -1.36 2.94
N ALA A 210 14.88 -0.15 2.86
CA ALA A 210 16.31 0.08 3.00
C ALA A 210 16.55 1.30 3.90
N PRO A 211 16.32 1.21 5.23
CA PRO A 211 16.52 2.34 6.13
C PRO A 211 17.97 2.88 6.06
N PRO A 212 18.20 4.15 6.44
CA PRO A 212 19.54 4.74 6.45
C PRO A 212 20.55 3.90 7.25
N ASP A 213 21.68 3.60 6.62
CA ASP A 213 22.82 2.90 7.19
C ASP A 213 24.15 3.48 6.65
N GLU A 214 25.27 2.89 7.04
CA GLU A 214 26.60 3.34 6.60
C GLU A 214 26.82 3.26 5.08
N ASN A 215 26.10 2.38 4.38
CA ASN A 215 26.28 2.12 2.95
C ASN A 215 25.39 2.99 2.06
N ASN A 216 24.30 3.55 2.60
CA ASN A 216 23.29 4.26 1.79
C ASN A 216 22.99 5.70 2.28
N ILE A 217 23.48 6.11 3.46
CA ILE A 217 23.22 7.42 4.06
C ILE A 217 23.63 8.59 3.15
N GLU A 218 24.73 8.44 2.41
CA GLU A 218 25.20 9.47 1.48
C GLU A 218 24.22 9.66 0.31
N SER A 219 23.74 8.56 -0.28
CA SER A 219 22.76 8.59 -1.35
C SER A 219 21.44 9.19 -0.88
N TYR A 220 20.97 8.83 0.32
CA TYR A 220 19.79 9.47 0.91
C TYR A 220 19.99 10.98 1.10
N GLY A 221 21.15 11.42 1.60
CA GLY A 221 21.46 12.84 1.73
C GLY A 221 21.40 13.60 0.41
N LYS A 222 21.90 12.98 -0.67
CA LYS A 222 21.85 13.55 -2.03
C LYS A 222 20.44 13.58 -2.60
N ILE A 223 19.65 12.52 -2.42
CA ILE A 223 18.24 12.47 -2.82
C ILE A 223 17.44 13.57 -2.10
N ALA A 224 17.64 13.73 -0.79
CA ALA A 224 16.98 14.78 -0.02
C ALA A 224 17.36 16.19 -0.47
N ALA A 225 18.62 16.41 -0.83
CA ALA A 225 19.08 17.70 -1.37
C ALA A 225 18.43 18.01 -2.73
N GLU A 226 18.29 17.01 -3.60
CA GLU A 226 17.61 17.18 -4.88
C GLU A 226 16.11 17.41 -4.70
N PHE A 227 15.45 16.67 -3.80
CA PHE A 227 14.05 16.95 -3.45
C PHE A 227 13.84 18.39 -2.96
N LYS A 228 14.77 18.94 -2.17
CA LYS A 228 14.72 20.36 -1.80
C LYS A 228 14.89 21.29 -2.99
N SER A 229 15.81 21.01 -3.91
CA SER A 229 16.08 21.87 -5.06
C SER A 229 14.88 22.00 -5.99
N ILE A 230 14.05 20.95 -6.09
CA ILE A 230 12.85 20.90 -6.92
C ILE A 230 11.57 21.29 -6.17
N GLY A 231 11.68 21.71 -4.90
CA GLY A 231 10.55 22.16 -4.08
C GLY A 231 9.76 21.03 -3.39
N ASN A 232 10.18 19.77 -3.48
CA ASN A 232 9.62 18.66 -2.70
C ASN A 232 10.19 18.65 -1.27
N ILE A 233 9.82 19.65 -0.48
CA ILE A 233 10.32 19.86 0.89
C ILE A 233 9.85 18.74 1.83
N HIS A 234 8.65 18.22 1.62
CA HIS A 234 8.03 17.22 2.48
C HIS A 234 8.83 15.91 2.47
N ASP A 235 9.07 15.32 1.29
CA ASP A 235 9.81 14.05 1.18
C ASP A 235 11.27 14.20 1.60
N ALA A 236 11.89 15.36 1.29
CA ALA A 236 13.23 15.67 1.76
C ALA A 236 13.31 15.66 3.30
N GLN A 237 12.30 16.20 3.98
CA GLN A 237 12.29 16.25 5.45
C GLN A 237 12.09 14.86 6.06
N ILE A 238 11.30 13.99 5.44
CA ILE A 238 11.17 12.59 5.87
C ILE A 238 12.55 11.92 5.87
N ILE A 239 13.30 12.05 4.76
CA ILE A 239 14.64 11.46 4.65
C ILE A 239 15.58 12.02 5.73
N ILE A 240 15.62 13.34 5.87
CA ILE A 240 16.51 14.02 6.84
C ILE A 240 16.22 13.58 8.26
N ASN A 241 14.94 13.45 8.63
CA ASN A 241 14.55 12.96 9.95
C ASN A 241 15.02 11.52 10.16
N LYS A 242 14.90 10.65 9.15
CA LYS A 242 15.37 9.26 9.25
C LYS A 242 16.89 9.16 9.37
N ILE A 243 17.63 9.96 8.60
CA ILE A 243 19.09 10.08 8.71
C ILE A 243 19.50 10.54 10.13
N LYS A 244 18.84 11.59 10.64
CA LYS A 244 19.11 12.11 11.98
C LYS A 244 18.90 11.03 13.04
N ASN A 245 17.79 10.31 12.98
CA ASN A 245 17.51 9.21 13.92
C ASN A 245 18.58 8.11 13.86
N PHE A 246 19.10 7.78 12.67
CA PHE A 246 20.19 6.82 12.54
C PHE A 246 21.48 7.33 13.21
N ILE A 247 21.86 8.58 12.98
CA ILE A 247 23.05 9.20 13.59
C ILE A 247 22.90 9.23 15.12
N ASP A 248 21.76 9.71 15.62
CA ASP A 248 21.50 9.83 17.06
C ASP A 248 21.56 8.45 17.76
N ASN A 249 21.07 7.39 17.11
CA ASN A 249 21.12 6.03 17.64
C ASN A 249 22.52 5.39 17.60
N LYS A 250 23.44 5.88 16.76
CA LYS A 250 24.82 5.40 16.70
C LYS A 250 25.70 5.96 17.82
N HIS A 251 25.28 7.08 18.42
CA HIS A 251 26.00 7.77 19.48
C HIS A 251 25.51 7.43 20.90
N ASN A 252 24.51 6.56 21.03
CA ASN A 252 24.01 6.00 22.29
C ASN A 252 24.44 4.53 22.43
#